data_AF-A0A7C6GRC5-F1
#
_entry.id   AF-A0A7C6GRC5-F1
#
_cell.length_a   1.000
_cell.length_b   1.000
_cell.length_c   1.000
_cell.angle_alpha   90.00
_cell.angle_beta   90.00
_cell.angle_gamma   90.00
#
_symmetry.space_group_name_H-M   'P 1'
#
loop_
_entity.id
_entity.type
_entity.pdbx_description
1 polymer ?
#
loop_
_entity_poly.entity_id
_entity_poly.type
_entity_poly.pdbx_seq_one_letter_code
_entity_poly.pdbx_strand_id
1 'polypeptide(L)'
;MDLKKILHDLADCPCGRKHTLVTKIVEISSGATQRTGALLDSAGFPKKVLLVADDNTLSASAGLLDSLSAAGYEMKKLIYPDMKYARAEQVSELLALCPDIDGIISVGSGSLNDLCRVAAFETKKRFCIFATAPSMDGFASDTAPIIENNFKTSWKAEQPEIIIADTKILAKAPVELKAAGFGDMVAKYLGILEWRIANLLIDEYYCPAVAGITMKGLEKVISLADRVTLEDEETAGGIMEGLVLSGLGMKLATSSRPASGAEHVLSHFWECYKLVRGVWPEYHGKKVGVATVLINRIYHNITDRITDVDPIPDPTDWDEVRAAFAPEQIDDLMKFNTPTITEEVDLARLKKVWPEIRRLIKETLPSDEDLLRLMRAAGAATEPEDVAVSPELLEAGLRYHAYMRRRVVLTRLLPVLQLDIMDYLK
;
A
#
# COMPACT_ATOMS: atom_id res chain seq x y z
N MET A 1 1.61 -15.40 13.86
CA MET A 1 1.41 -14.07 14.48
C MET A 1 0.28 -14.14 15.51
N ASP A 2 0.39 -13.50 16.67
CA ASP A 2 -0.67 -13.52 17.71
C ASP A 2 -1.65 -12.33 17.56
N LEU A 3 -2.65 -12.52 16.69
CA LEU A 3 -3.68 -11.51 16.41
C LEU A 3 -4.58 -11.21 17.61
N LYS A 4 -4.79 -12.21 18.49
CA LYS A 4 -5.61 -12.04 19.70
C LYS A 4 -4.92 -11.11 20.67
N LYS A 5 -3.60 -11.26 20.84
CA LYS A 5 -2.80 -10.32 21.64
C LYS A 5 -2.86 -8.91 21.07
N ILE A 6 -2.72 -8.72 19.75
CA ILE A 6 -2.84 -7.39 19.12
C ILE A 6 -4.18 -6.73 19.46
N LEU A 7 -5.29 -7.46 19.33
CA LEU A 7 -6.62 -6.93 19.67
C LEU A 7 -6.80 -6.69 21.17
N HIS A 8 -6.26 -7.56 22.02
CA HIS A 8 -6.28 -7.40 23.47
C HIS A 8 -5.52 -6.14 23.90
N ASP A 9 -4.32 -5.92 23.35
CA ASP A 9 -3.50 -4.73 23.63
C ASP A 9 -4.17 -3.43 23.14
N LEU A 10 -5.20 -3.54 22.30
CA LEU A 10 -6.00 -2.43 21.77
C LEU A 10 -7.40 -2.30 22.41
N ALA A 11 -7.76 -3.16 23.38
CA ALA A 11 -9.12 -3.22 23.93
C ALA A 11 -9.56 -1.88 24.56
N ASP A 12 -8.65 -1.21 25.28
CA ASP A 12 -8.86 0.08 25.93
C ASP A 12 -8.05 1.19 25.26
N CYS A 13 -8.01 1.19 23.91
CA CYS A 13 -7.18 2.13 23.17
C CYS A 13 -7.57 3.60 23.46
N PRO A 14 -6.61 4.46 23.87
CA PRO A 14 -6.88 5.88 24.16
C PRO A 14 -7.40 6.69 22.96
N CYS A 15 -7.30 6.17 21.73
CA CYS A 15 -7.84 6.84 20.55
C CYS A 15 -9.38 6.84 20.50
N GLY A 16 -10.05 6.10 21.39
CA GLY A 16 -11.51 6.08 21.52
C GLY A 16 -12.26 5.29 20.44
N ARG A 17 -11.56 4.70 19.46
CA ARG A 17 -12.17 3.81 18.45
C ARG A 17 -12.06 2.35 18.85
N LYS A 18 -13.11 1.59 18.52
CA LYS A 18 -13.07 0.12 18.59
C LYS A 18 -12.26 -0.42 17.42
N HIS A 19 -11.23 -1.19 17.73
CA HIS A 19 -10.40 -1.86 16.74
C HIS A 19 -10.89 -3.29 16.49
N THR A 20 -11.01 -3.69 15.22
CA THR A 20 -11.48 -5.03 14.83
C THR A 20 -10.65 -5.60 13.69
N LEU A 21 -10.59 -6.92 13.61
CA LEU A 21 -9.99 -7.67 12.52
C LEU A 21 -10.98 -8.76 12.07
N VAL A 22 -11.05 -8.96 10.76
CA VAL A 22 -11.62 -10.15 10.10
C VAL A 22 -10.57 -11.25 10.04
N THR A 23 -9.29 -10.89 9.87
CA THR A 23 -8.18 -11.87 9.86
C THR A 23 -8.12 -12.61 11.18
N LYS A 24 -8.15 -13.94 11.10
CA LYS A 24 -8.09 -14.86 12.25
C LYS A 24 -6.79 -15.66 12.27
N ILE A 25 -6.20 -15.91 11.11
CA ILE A 25 -5.01 -16.75 10.96
C ILE A 25 -4.02 -16.07 10.03
N VAL A 26 -2.78 -15.95 10.50
CA VAL A 26 -1.61 -15.58 9.69
C VAL A 26 -0.54 -16.64 9.95
N GLU A 27 -0.37 -17.51 8.96
CA GLU A 27 0.64 -18.57 8.96
C GLU A 27 1.76 -18.17 8.00
N ILE A 28 2.91 -17.78 8.56
CA ILE A 28 4.14 -17.50 7.82
C ILE A 28 5.16 -18.52 8.30
N SER A 29 5.37 -19.59 7.54
CA SER A 29 6.21 -20.71 7.98
C SER A 29 6.78 -21.53 6.83
N SER A 30 7.85 -22.25 7.11
CA SER A 30 8.52 -23.10 6.14
C SER A 30 7.67 -24.33 5.80
N GLY A 31 7.43 -24.56 4.52
CA GLY A 31 6.65 -25.72 4.05
C GLY A 31 5.15 -25.64 4.32
N ALA A 32 4.59 -24.43 4.48
CA ALA A 32 3.15 -24.21 4.65
C ALA A 32 2.31 -24.77 3.48
N THR A 33 2.87 -24.85 2.26
CA THR A 33 2.18 -25.36 1.06
C THR A 33 1.55 -26.73 1.30
N GLN A 34 2.31 -27.67 1.87
CA GLN A 34 1.86 -29.05 2.08
C GLN A 34 0.74 -29.16 3.13
N ARG A 35 0.68 -28.19 4.05
CA ARG A 35 -0.29 -28.17 5.15
C ARG A 35 -1.50 -27.27 4.86
N THR A 36 -1.55 -26.61 3.71
CA THR A 36 -2.57 -25.59 3.42
C THR A 36 -3.98 -26.14 3.49
N GLY A 37 -4.26 -27.29 2.86
CA GLY A 37 -5.59 -27.91 2.92
C GLY A 37 -6.03 -28.22 4.36
N ALA A 38 -5.13 -28.78 5.18
CA ALA A 38 -5.41 -29.10 6.57
C ALA A 38 -5.58 -27.86 7.47
N LEU A 39 -4.81 -26.80 7.22
CA LEU A 39 -4.93 -25.51 7.91
C LEU A 39 -6.28 -24.86 7.64
N LEU A 40 -6.69 -24.82 6.37
CA LEU A 40 -7.99 -24.28 5.98
C LEU A 40 -9.16 -25.11 6.54
N ASP A 41 -9.03 -26.44 6.56
CA ASP A 41 -10.03 -27.33 7.15
C ASP A 41 -10.19 -27.11 8.66
N SER A 42 -9.06 -27.01 9.37
CA SER A 42 -9.04 -26.73 10.82
C SER A 42 -9.61 -25.35 11.16
N ALA A 43 -9.48 -24.39 10.25
CA ALA A 43 -10.08 -23.06 10.34
C ALA A 43 -11.56 -23.03 9.93
N GLY A 44 -12.12 -24.18 9.52
CA GLY A 44 -13.47 -24.33 9.03
C GLY A 44 -13.73 -23.57 7.73
N PHE A 45 -12.71 -23.30 6.90
CA PHE A 45 -12.87 -22.60 5.62
C PHE A 45 -13.72 -23.43 4.64
N PRO A 46 -14.66 -22.83 3.90
CA PRO A 46 -15.63 -23.57 3.09
C PRO A 46 -14.97 -24.40 1.98
N LYS A 47 -15.54 -25.56 1.66
CA LYS A 47 -14.97 -26.51 0.70
C LYS A 47 -15.16 -26.17 -0.76
N LYS A 48 -16.27 -25.50 -1.12
CA LYS A 48 -16.55 -25.04 -2.48
C LYS A 48 -15.92 -23.68 -2.69
N VAL A 49 -14.82 -23.64 -3.43
CA VAL A 49 -13.99 -22.44 -3.55
C VAL A 49 -13.74 -22.04 -4.99
N LEU A 50 -13.61 -20.73 -5.21
CA LEU A 50 -12.96 -20.19 -6.39
C LEU A 50 -11.47 -19.98 -6.07
N LEU A 51 -10.60 -20.73 -6.75
CA LEU A 51 -9.15 -20.52 -6.72
C LEU A 51 -8.76 -19.59 -7.88
N VAL A 52 -8.13 -18.47 -7.55
CA VAL A 52 -7.67 -17.47 -8.52
C VAL A 52 -6.16 -17.35 -8.45
N ALA A 53 -5.48 -17.50 -9.58
CA ALA A 53 -4.02 -17.45 -9.67
C ALA A 53 -3.58 -16.92 -11.05
N ASP A 54 -2.28 -16.79 -11.24
CA ASP A 54 -1.68 -16.77 -12.58
C ASP A 54 -0.73 -17.95 -12.77
N ASP A 55 -0.26 -18.16 -14.00
CA ASP A 55 0.64 -19.28 -14.35
C ASP A 55 1.93 -19.27 -13.51
N ASN A 56 2.49 -18.09 -13.22
CA ASN A 56 3.72 -17.96 -12.44
C ASN A 56 3.48 -18.29 -10.96
N THR A 57 2.41 -17.78 -10.37
CA THR A 57 2.10 -17.99 -8.96
C THR A 57 1.66 -19.43 -8.68
N LEU A 58 0.95 -20.06 -9.63
CA LEU A 58 0.59 -21.47 -9.54
C LEU A 58 1.82 -22.38 -9.68
N SER A 59 2.73 -22.05 -10.60
CA SER A 59 4.02 -22.76 -10.74
C SER A 59 4.87 -22.64 -9.46
N ALA A 60 4.98 -21.43 -8.90
CA ALA A 60 5.72 -21.17 -7.67
C ALA A 60 5.14 -21.89 -6.44
N SER A 61 3.84 -22.20 -6.45
CA SER A 61 3.12 -22.88 -5.37
C SER A 61 2.84 -24.36 -5.66
N ALA A 62 3.72 -25.03 -6.42
CA ALA A 62 3.61 -26.45 -6.73
C ALA A 62 3.31 -27.31 -5.47
N GLY A 63 2.29 -28.16 -5.56
CA GLY A 63 1.77 -28.98 -4.46
C GLY A 63 0.62 -28.36 -3.67
N LEU A 64 0.31 -27.06 -3.85
CA LEU A 64 -0.84 -26.41 -3.21
C LEU A 64 -2.16 -27.07 -3.62
N LEU A 65 -2.36 -27.30 -4.93
CA LEU A 65 -3.57 -27.93 -5.44
C LEU A 65 -3.76 -29.35 -4.87
N ASP A 66 -2.68 -30.11 -4.75
CA ASP A 66 -2.71 -31.46 -4.17
C ASP A 66 -3.08 -31.42 -2.69
N SER A 67 -2.51 -30.47 -1.92
CA SER A 67 -2.85 -30.25 -0.51
C SER A 67 -4.34 -29.90 -0.34
N LEU A 68 -4.87 -29.02 -1.19
CA LEU A 68 -6.30 -28.66 -1.18
C LEU A 68 -7.19 -29.85 -1.57
N SER A 69 -6.86 -30.58 -2.63
CA SER A 69 -7.62 -31.76 -3.06
C SER A 69 -7.61 -32.87 -2.01
N ALA A 70 -6.46 -33.14 -1.37
CA ALA A 70 -6.35 -34.12 -0.29
C ALA A 70 -7.22 -33.78 0.93
N ALA A 71 -7.44 -32.48 1.18
CA ALA A 71 -8.35 -31.99 2.22
C ALA A 71 -9.82 -31.87 1.75
N GLY A 72 -10.16 -32.34 0.55
CA GLY A 72 -11.54 -32.38 0.03
C GLY A 72 -12.09 -31.05 -0.48
N TYR A 73 -11.25 -30.12 -0.91
CA TYR A 73 -11.72 -28.87 -1.53
C TYR A 73 -12.20 -29.09 -2.97
N GLU A 74 -13.42 -28.61 -3.26
CA GLU A 74 -13.99 -28.52 -4.60
C GLU A 74 -13.61 -27.16 -5.21
N MET A 75 -12.68 -27.17 -6.17
CA MET A 75 -12.07 -25.95 -6.69
C MET A 75 -12.58 -25.62 -8.11
N LYS A 76 -13.32 -24.53 -8.23
CA LYS A 76 -13.44 -23.80 -9.51
C LYS A 76 -12.18 -22.96 -9.69
N LYS A 77 -11.57 -22.96 -10.86
CA LYS A 77 -10.28 -22.28 -11.10
C LYS A 77 -10.44 -21.16 -12.11
N LEU A 78 -9.81 -20.02 -11.82
CA LEU A 78 -9.58 -18.92 -12.75
C LEU A 78 -8.08 -18.63 -12.77
N ILE A 79 -7.41 -19.03 -13.84
CA ILE A 79 -5.95 -18.92 -13.96
C ILE A 79 -5.64 -17.97 -15.10
N TYR A 80 -4.98 -16.86 -14.78
CA TYR A 80 -4.53 -15.87 -15.75
C TYR A 80 -3.15 -16.24 -16.32
N PRO A 81 -2.82 -15.85 -17.57
CA PRO A 81 -1.45 -16.01 -18.07
C PRO A 81 -0.42 -15.18 -17.29
N ASP A 82 -0.76 -13.95 -16.96
CA ASP A 82 0.02 -13.01 -16.15
C ASP A 82 -0.94 -11.98 -15.57
N MET A 83 -0.82 -11.64 -14.28
CA MET A 83 -1.70 -10.68 -13.62
C MET A 83 -0.91 -9.62 -12.86
N LYS A 84 -0.60 -8.52 -13.56
CA LYS A 84 0.15 -7.38 -13.01
C LYS A 84 -0.71 -6.23 -12.49
N TYR A 85 -1.97 -6.17 -12.91
CA TYR A 85 -2.87 -5.04 -12.65
C TYR A 85 -4.30 -5.49 -12.40
N ALA A 86 -4.93 -4.89 -11.39
CA ALA A 86 -6.32 -5.12 -11.05
C ALA A 86 -7.20 -4.04 -11.69
N ARG A 87 -8.05 -4.44 -12.64
CA ARG A 87 -9.01 -3.59 -13.35
C ARG A 87 -10.45 -3.98 -13.04
N ALA A 88 -11.36 -3.02 -13.17
CA ALA A 88 -12.79 -3.21 -12.90
C ALA A 88 -13.43 -4.35 -13.72
N GLU A 89 -12.96 -4.59 -14.96
CA GLU A 89 -13.49 -5.65 -15.82
C GLU A 89 -13.14 -7.05 -15.27
N GLN A 90 -11.94 -7.21 -14.71
CA GLN A 90 -11.51 -8.47 -14.09
C GLN A 90 -12.26 -8.72 -12.77
N VAL A 91 -12.58 -7.66 -12.00
CA VAL A 91 -13.48 -7.80 -10.84
C VAL A 91 -14.82 -8.37 -11.30
N SER A 92 -15.38 -7.82 -12.38
CA SER A 92 -16.67 -8.26 -12.94
C SER A 92 -16.63 -9.73 -13.42
N GLU A 93 -15.52 -10.16 -14.02
CA GLU A 93 -15.27 -11.56 -14.37
C GLU A 93 -15.30 -12.48 -13.13
N LEU A 94 -14.58 -12.12 -12.07
CA LEU A 94 -14.57 -12.89 -10.81
C LEU A 94 -15.97 -12.97 -10.19
N LEU A 95 -16.71 -11.86 -10.16
CA LEU A 95 -18.06 -11.80 -9.62
C LEU A 95 -19.01 -12.79 -10.32
N ALA A 96 -18.91 -12.90 -11.65
CA ALA A 96 -19.72 -13.84 -12.44
C ALA A 96 -19.46 -15.32 -12.07
N LEU A 97 -18.30 -15.62 -11.48
CA LEU A 97 -17.94 -16.98 -11.08
C LEU A 97 -18.32 -17.31 -9.63
N CYS A 98 -18.73 -16.33 -8.84
CA CYS A 98 -19.02 -16.45 -7.41
C CYS A 98 -20.40 -17.03 -6.99
N PRO A 99 -21.45 -17.19 -7.83
CA PRO A 99 -22.75 -17.67 -7.37
C PRO A 99 -22.75 -19.02 -6.63
N ASP A 100 -22.00 -20.00 -7.13
CA ASP A 100 -22.02 -21.39 -6.65
C ASP A 100 -20.83 -21.78 -5.76
N ILE A 101 -20.07 -20.80 -5.28
CA ILE A 101 -18.93 -21.00 -4.35
C ILE A 101 -19.23 -20.35 -3.01
N ASP A 102 -18.50 -20.75 -1.97
CA ASP A 102 -18.66 -20.28 -0.61
C ASP A 102 -17.41 -19.51 -0.11
N GLY A 103 -16.27 -19.70 -0.77
CA GLY A 103 -15.03 -18.97 -0.48
C GLY A 103 -14.15 -18.72 -1.70
N ILE A 104 -13.25 -17.76 -1.58
CA ILE A 104 -12.28 -17.39 -2.60
C ILE A 104 -10.87 -17.60 -2.02
N ILE A 105 -10.01 -18.28 -2.77
CA ILE A 105 -8.59 -18.46 -2.45
C ILE A 105 -7.80 -17.75 -3.55
N SER A 106 -7.13 -16.65 -3.20
CA SER A 106 -6.15 -16.03 -4.09
C SER A 106 -4.78 -16.68 -3.87
N VAL A 107 -4.14 -17.10 -4.95
CA VAL A 107 -2.79 -17.67 -4.95
C VAL A 107 -1.87 -16.71 -5.68
N GLY A 108 -1.18 -15.86 -4.93
CA GLY A 108 -0.42 -14.77 -5.52
C GLY A 108 -0.08 -13.63 -4.57
N SER A 109 0.17 -12.47 -5.17
CA SER A 109 0.40 -11.22 -4.47
C SER A 109 -0.31 -10.07 -5.20
N GLY A 110 -0.30 -8.87 -4.63
CA GLY A 110 -0.74 -7.64 -5.31
C GLY A 110 -2.10 -7.74 -5.99
N SER A 111 -2.12 -7.56 -7.31
CA SER A 111 -3.33 -7.44 -8.11
C SER A 111 -4.26 -8.65 -8.05
N LEU A 112 -3.73 -9.88 -7.96
CA LEU A 112 -4.58 -11.06 -7.77
C LEU A 112 -5.37 -10.97 -6.46
N ASN A 113 -4.69 -10.52 -5.39
CA ASN A 113 -5.31 -10.34 -4.08
C ASN A 113 -6.32 -9.18 -4.11
N ASP A 114 -6.04 -8.11 -4.85
CA ASP A 114 -6.91 -6.93 -4.98
C ASP A 114 -8.23 -7.26 -5.71
N LEU A 115 -8.17 -8.07 -6.78
CA LEU A 115 -9.38 -8.54 -7.46
C LEU A 115 -10.23 -9.44 -6.56
N CYS A 116 -9.58 -10.41 -5.90
CA CYS A 116 -10.28 -11.41 -5.09
C CYS A 116 -10.96 -10.81 -3.86
N ARG A 117 -10.32 -9.83 -3.20
CA ARG A 117 -10.90 -9.18 -2.02
C ARG A 117 -12.11 -8.30 -2.35
N VAL A 118 -12.12 -7.65 -3.51
CA VAL A 118 -13.27 -6.88 -3.97
C VAL A 118 -14.40 -7.84 -4.30
N ALA A 119 -14.11 -8.91 -5.05
CA ALA A 119 -15.10 -9.94 -5.33
C ALA A 119 -15.68 -10.56 -4.04
N ALA A 120 -14.84 -10.89 -3.06
CA ALA A 120 -15.26 -11.43 -1.77
C ALA A 120 -16.14 -10.46 -0.98
N PHE A 121 -15.82 -9.16 -1.00
CA PHE A 121 -16.61 -8.12 -0.34
C PHE A 121 -18.02 -8.01 -0.92
N GLU A 122 -18.10 -7.86 -2.25
CA GLU A 122 -19.37 -7.69 -2.96
C GLU A 122 -20.28 -8.93 -2.85
N THR A 123 -19.67 -10.12 -2.81
CA THR A 123 -20.40 -11.40 -2.78
C THR A 123 -20.53 -12.00 -1.38
N LYS A 124 -19.96 -11.34 -0.35
CA LYS A 124 -19.92 -11.78 1.05
C LYS A 124 -19.35 -13.19 1.22
N LYS A 125 -18.36 -13.54 0.40
CA LYS A 125 -17.69 -14.86 0.43
C LYS A 125 -16.48 -14.79 1.34
N ARG A 126 -16.16 -15.93 1.98
CA ARG A 126 -14.97 -16.01 2.85
C ARG A 126 -13.71 -15.94 1.99
N PHE A 127 -12.70 -15.21 2.46
CA PHE A 127 -11.52 -14.92 1.64
C PHE A 127 -10.24 -15.41 2.32
N CYS A 128 -9.41 -16.11 1.54
CA CYS A 128 -8.09 -16.58 1.92
C CYS A 128 -7.04 -16.12 0.91
N ILE A 129 -5.87 -15.71 1.41
CA ILE A 129 -4.69 -15.45 0.57
C ILE A 129 -3.65 -16.56 0.83
N PHE A 130 -3.16 -17.15 -0.25
CA PHE A 130 -1.91 -17.90 -0.28
C PHE A 130 -0.85 -17.02 -0.97
N ALA A 131 0.00 -16.39 -0.17
CA ALA A 131 0.98 -15.43 -0.62
C ALA A 131 2.20 -16.12 -1.27
N THR A 132 2.56 -15.68 -2.48
CA THR A 132 3.71 -16.24 -3.23
C THR A 132 4.91 -15.31 -3.34
N ALA A 133 4.75 -14.02 -3.00
CA ALA A 133 5.85 -13.05 -2.96
C ALA A 133 5.53 -11.89 -2.00
N PRO A 134 6.50 -11.40 -1.21
CA PRO A 134 6.28 -10.29 -0.27
C PRO A 134 6.56 -8.94 -0.96
N SER A 135 5.63 -8.46 -1.81
CA SER A 135 5.88 -7.32 -2.72
C SER A 135 5.13 -6.01 -2.43
N MET A 136 4.08 -6.07 -1.61
CA MET A 136 3.25 -4.92 -1.20
C MET A 136 2.42 -5.28 0.03
N ASP A 137 1.91 -4.28 0.75
CA ASP A 137 1.30 -4.45 2.07
C ASP A 137 -0.22 -4.71 2.10
N GLY A 138 -0.84 -4.87 0.93
CA GLY A 138 -2.27 -5.13 0.80
C GLY A 138 -2.74 -6.39 1.51
N PHE A 139 -1.86 -7.31 1.92
CA PHE A 139 -2.21 -8.63 2.48
C PHE A 139 -3.27 -8.64 3.58
N ALA A 140 -3.37 -7.60 4.41
CA ALA A 140 -4.33 -7.57 5.52
C ALA A 140 -5.16 -6.27 5.60
N SER A 141 -5.26 -5.50 4.52
CA SER A 141 -6.10 -4.29 4.46
C SER A 141 -7.57 -4.60 4.11
N ASP A 142 -8.45 -3.60 4.24
CA ASP A 142 -9.87 -3.62 3.81
C ASP A 142 -10.19 -2.69 2.64
N THR A 143 -9.17 -2.34 1.87
CA THR A 143 -9.33 -1.62 0.60
C THR A 143 -8.46 -2.26 -0.47
N ALA A 144 -8.85 -2.08 -1.73
CA ALA A 144 -8.13 -2.57 -2.90
C ALA A 144 -7.94 -1.42 -3.89
N PRO A 145 -6.73 -1.18 -4.39
CA PRO A 145 -6.55 -0.23 -5.48
C PRO A 145 -6.95 -0.87 -6.81
N ILE A 146 -8.05 -0.40 -7.41
CA ILE A 146 -8.60 -0.88 -8.69
C ILE A 146 -8.45 0.22 -9.74
N ILE A 147 -8.11 -0.19 -10.96
CA ILE A 147 -8.03 0.69 -12.12
C ILE A 147 -9.36 0.66 -12.86
N GLU A 148 -9.96 1.84 -13.01
CA GLU A 148 -11.14 2.09 -13.83
C GLU A 148 -10.86 3.38 -14.63
N ASN A 149 -11.14 3.40 -15.93
CA ASN A 149 -10.85 4.55 -16.80
C ASN A 149 -9.39 5.06 -16.72
N ASN A 150 -8.41 4.13 -16.63
CA ASN A 150 -6.99 4.43 -16.41
C ASN A 150 -6.71 5.29 -15.16
N PHE A 151 -7.66 5.35 -14.22
CA PHE A 151 -7.52 6.04 -12.96
C PHE A 151 -7.55 5.02 -11.82
N LYS A 152 -6.55 5.08 -10.94
CA LYS A 152 -6.44 4.13 -9.82
C LYS A 152 -7.18 4.69 -8.61
N THR A 153 -8.25 4.02 -8.21
CA THR A 153 -9.08 4.39 -7.06
C THR A 153 -9.09 3.28 -6.00
N SER A 154 -9.32 3.64 -4.74
CA SER A 154 -9.39 2.68 -3.64
C SER A 154 -10.81 2.22 -3.44
N TRP A 155 -11.10 0.97 -3.79
CA TRP A 155 -12.41 0.33 -3.63
C TRP A 155 -12.50 -0.32 -2.25
N LYS A 156 -13.73 -0.44 -1.73
CA LYS A 156 -13.97 -1.24 -0.52
C LYS A 156 -13.68 -2.71 -0.81
N ALA A 157 -13.09 -3.39 0.16
CA ALA A 157 -12.67 -4.77 0.00
C ALA A 157 -12.77 -5.56 1.30
N GLU A 158 -12.79 -6.88 1.17
CA GLU A 158 -12.82 -7.79 2.30
C GLU A 158 -11.40 -7.98 2.83
N GLN A 159 -11.23 -7.83 4.15
CA GLN A 159 -9.98 -8.23 4.78
C GLN A 159 -9.95 -9.78 4.82
N PRO A 160 -8.88 -10.44 4.34
CA PRO A 160 -8.83 -11.90 4.33
C PRO A 160 -8.94 -12.47 5.73
N GLU A 161 -9.71 -13.54 5.87
CA GLU A 161 -9.84 -14.27 7.12
C GLU A 161 -8.56 -15.05 7.44
N ILE A 162 -7.90 -15.54 6.40
CA ILE A 162 -6.72 -16.40 6.49
C ILE A 162 -5.66 -15.91 5.50
N ILE A 163 -4.42 -15.78 6.00
CA ILE A 163 -3.24 -15.48 5.20
C ILE A 163 -2.24 -16.62 5.44
N ILE A 164 -1.83 -17.29 4.38
CA ILE A 164 -0.82 -18.36 4.40
C ILE A 164 0.33 -17.93 3.50
N ALA A 165 1.55 -18.03 4.00
CA ALA A 165 2.75 -17.73 3.24
C ALA A 165 3.84 -18.77 3.54
N ASP A 166 4.23 -19.53 2.53
CA ASP A 166 5.31 -20.51 2.66
C ASP A 166 6.66 -19.81 2.49
N THR A 167 7.48 -19.75 3.54
CA THR A 167 8.75 -19.02 3.50
C THR A 167 9.72 -19.56 2.46
N LYS A 168 9.61 -20.83 2.04
CA LYS A 168 10.40 -21.39 0.93
C LYS A 168 10.03 -20.78 -0.42
N ILE A 169 8.74 -20.52 -0.62
CA ILE A 169 8.24 -19.87 -1.83
C ILE A 169 8.65 -18.39 -1.79
N LEU A 170 8.43 -17.72 -0.66
CA LEU A 170 8.78 -16.30 -0.51
C LEU A 170 10.28 -16.04 -0.71
N ALA A 171 11.15 -16.92 -0.19
CA ALA A 171 12.59 -16.80 -0.35
C ALA A 171 13.01 -16.86 -1.83
N LYS A 172 12.38 -17.77 -2.58
CA LYS A 172 12.59 -18.00 -4.02
C LYS A 172 11.93 -16.97 -4.92
N ALA A 173 11.07 -16.12 -4.38
CA ALA A 173 10.45 -15.06 -5.16
C ALA A 173 11.53 -14.17 -5.81
N PRO A 174 11.28 -13.66 -7.04
CA PRO A 174 12.20 -12.75 -7.71
C PRO A 174 12.69 -11.64 -6.79
N VAL A 175 13.99 -11.34 -6.84
CA VAL A 175 14.63 -10.31 -6.01
C VAL A 175 13.89 -8.98 -6.13
N GLU A 176 13.48 -8.60 -7.34
CA GLU A 176 12.73 -7.36 -7.58
C GLU A 176 11.42 -7.28 -6.79
N LEU A 177 10.72 -8.40 -6.55
CA LEU A 177 9.49 -8.42 -5.76
C LEU A 177 9.78 -8.26 -4.26
N LYS A 178 10.83 -8.90 -3.75
CA LYS A 178 11.26 -8.71 -2.35
C LYS A 178 11.74 -7.27 -2.11
N ALA A 179 12.52 -6.73 -3.04
CA ALA A 179 12.98 -5.35 -3.01
C ALA A 179 11.83 -4.34 -3.15
N ALA A 180 10.82 -4.64 -3.96
CA ALA A 180 9.59 -3.84 -4.02
C ALA A 180 8.86 -3.84 -2.68
N GLY A 181 8.71 -5.00 -2.01
CA GLY A 181 8.12 -5.05 -0.67
C GLY A 181 8.90 -4.26 0.37
N PHE A 182 10.23 -4.26 0.27
CA PHE A 182 11.07 -3.39 1.10
C PHE A 182 10.78 -1.90 0.82
N GLY A 183 10.80 -1.49 -0.46
CA GLY A 183 10.49 -0.11 -0.86
C GLY A 183 9.11 0.35 -0.41
N ASP A 184 8.11 -0.53 -0.47
CA ASP A 184 6.78 -0.28 0.07
C ASP A 184 6.81 -0.09 1.59
N MET A 185 7.55 -0.93 2.34
CA MET A 185 7.65 -0.79 3.79
C MET A 185 8.30 0.53 4.21
N VAL A 186 9.35 0.98 3.52
CA VAL A 186 10.06 2.21 3.89
C VAL A 186 9.16 3.45 3.79
N ALA A 187 8.14 3.45 2.90
CA ALA A 187 7.16 4.52 2.79
C ALA A 187 6.36 4.81 4.08
N LYS A 188 6.34 3.86 5.02
CA LYS A 188 5.54 3.97 6.25
C LYS A 188 6.05 5.10 7.15
N TYR A 189 7.32 5.50 7.04
CA TYR A 189 7.84 6.73 7.65
C TYR A 189 7.01 7.95 7.26
N LEU A 190 6.76 8.13 5.95
CA LEU A 190 5.98 9.25 5.42
C LEU A 190 4.47 9.09 5.70
N GLY A 191 3.91 7.90 5.51
CA GLY A 191 2.50 7.64 5.82
C GLY A 191 2.13 8.02 7.26
N ILE A 192 2.93 7.57 8.24
CA ILE A 192 2.72 7.89 9.65
C ILE A 192 2.98 9.38 9.95
N LEU A 193 4.03 9.97 9.38
CA LEU A 193 4.31 11.40 9.52
C LEU A 193 3.11 12.23 9.05
N GLU A 194 2.62 11.98 7.85
CA GLU A 194 1.53 12.76 7.28
C GLU A 194 0.20 12.51 7.97
N TRP A 195 0.01 11.31 8.53
CA TRP A 195 -1.14 11.05 9.40
C TRP A 195 -1.12 11.93 10.66
N ARG A 196 0.05 12.11 11.27
CA ARG A 196 0.24 13.03 12.40
C ARG A 196 0.06 14.49 11.99
N ILE A 197 0.59 14.90 10.84
CA ILE A 197 0.43 16.26 10.31
C ILE A 197 -1.05 16.56 10.05
N ALA A 198 -1.80 15.63 9.46
CA ALA A 198 -3.22 15.81 9.21
C ALA A 198 -4.03 15.91 10.51
N ASN A 199 -3.70 15.10 11.53
CA ASN A 199 -4.29 15.25 12.86
C ASN A 199 -3.98 16.63 13.47
N LEU A 200 -2.75 17.11 13.33
CA LEU A 200 -2.32 18.40 13.84
C LEU A 200 -3.01 19.58 13.15
N LEU A 201 -3.37 19.46 11.87
CA LEU A 201 -3.93 20.54 11.06
C LEU A 201 -5.46 20.56 11.05
N ILE A 202 -6.09 19.40 10.91
CA ILE A 202 -7.54 19.29 10.67
C ILE A 202 -8.24 18.33 11.64
N ASP A 203 -7.56 17.94 12.71
CA ASP A 203 -8.06 16.98 13.70
C ASP A 203 -8.47 15.63 13.09
N GLU A 204 -7.88 15.26 11.95
CA GLU A 204 -8.07 13.94 11.35
C GLU A 204 -7.71 12.87 12.38
N TYR A 205 -8.56 11.85 12.52
CA TYR A 205 -8.34 10.78 13.47
C TYR A 205 -6.94 10.20 13.36
N TYR A 206 -6.22 10.09 14.47
CA TYR A 206 -4.92 9.44 14.58
C TYR A 206 -4.91 8.47 15.77
N CYS A 207 -4.26 7.31 15.60
CA CYS A 207 -4.08 6.35 16.68
C CYS A 207 -2.60 5.99 16.86
N PRO A 208 -1.96 6.46 17.94
CA PRO A 208 -0.56 6.13 18.23
C PRO A 208 -0.31 4.63 18.34
N ALA A 209 -1.26 3.85 18.88
CA ALA A 209 -1.12 2.41 19.04
C ALA A 209 -1.09 1.68 17.68
N VAL A 210 -1.97 2.07 16.75
CA VAL A 210 -2.00 1.53 15.38
C VAL A 210 -0.77 1.95 14.58
N ALA A 211 -0.35 3.23 14.73
CA ALA A 211 0.91 3.69 14.16
C ALA A 211 2.09 2.85 14.68
N GLY A 212 2.14 2.57 15.98
CA GLY A 212 3.18 1.74 16.59
C GLY A 212 3.21 0.29 16.09
N ILE A 213 2.06 -0.30 15.74
CA ILE A 213 2.02 -1.63 15.09
C ILE A 213 2.72 -1.58 13.72
N THR A 214 2.42 -0.55 12.93
CA THR A 214 3.01 -0.38 11.60
C THR A 214 4.51 -0.10 11.69
N MET A 215 4.93 0.76 12.62
CA MET A 215 6.35 1.08 12.85
C MET A 215 7.16 -0.12 13.33
N LYS A 216 6.60 -1.00 14.17
CA LYS A 216 7.26 -2.27 14.54
C LYS A 216 7.49 -3.18 13.34
N GLY A 217 6.51 -3.24 12.43
CA GLY A 217 6.65 -3.95 11.17
C GLY A 217 7.78 -3.37 10.33
N LEU A 218 7.84 -2.04 10.21
CA LEU A 218 8.91 -1.33 9.51
C LEU A 218 10.30 -1.59 10.12
N GLU A 219 10.46 -1.42 11.43
CA GLU A 219 11.73 -1.65 12.13
C GLU A 219 12.29 -3.06 11.88
N LYS A 220 11.41 -4.06 11.88
CA LYS A 220 11.77 -5.44 11.55
C LYS A 220 12.26 -5.59 10.10
N VAL A 221 11.63 -4.90 9.15
CA VAL A 221 12.03 -4.99 7.74
C VAL A 221 13.34 -4.23 7.48
N ILE A 222 13.53 -3.07 8.11
CA ILE A 222 14.78 -2.30 8.03
C ILE A 222 15.98 -3.12 8.54
N SER A 223 15.82 -3.89 9.61
CA SER A 223 16.91 -4.70 10.16
C SER A 223 17.35 -5.86 9.26
N LEU A 224 16.60 -6.13 8.18
CA LEU A 224 16.86 -7.20 7.21
C LEU A 224 17.38 -6.67 5.87
N ALA A 225 17.62 -5.35 5.75
CA ALA A 225 17.91 -4.69 4.47
C ALA A 225 19.07 -5.33 3.69
N ASP A 226 20.13 -5.77 4.36
CA ASP A 226 21.33 -6.38 3.75
C ASP A 226 21.11 -7.81 3.23
N ARG A 227 19.98 -8.45 3.58
CA ARG A 227 19.65 -9.83 3.19
C ARG A 227 18.48 -9.94 2.21
N VAL A 228 17.80 -8.84 1.87
CA VAL A 228 16.60 -8.83 1.01
C VAL A 228 16.82 -9.51 -0.35
N THR A 229 18.02 -9.36 -0.92
CA THR A 229 18.39 -9.91 -2.23
C THR A 229 18.71 -11.41 -2.19
N LEU A 230 18.88 -11.99 -1.01
CA LEU A 230 19.23 -13.40 -0.83
C LEU A 230 17.99 -14.30 -0.90
N GLU A 231 18.19 -15.57 -1.29
CA GLU A 231 17.18 -16.62 -1.11
C GLU A 231 17.18 -17.10 0.35
N ASP A 232 16.62 -16.29 1.23
CA ASP A 232 16.66 -16.48 2.68
C ASP A 232 15.24 -16.48 3.29
N GLU A 233 14.85 -17.62 3.88
CA GLU A 233 13.49 -17.82 4.41
C GLU A 233 13.17 -16.87 5.59
N GLU A 234 14.14 -16.62 6.46
CA GLU A 234 13.98 -15.72 7.60
C GLU A 234 13.69 -14.30 7.13
N THR A 235 14.49 -13.80 6.18
CA THR A 235 14.34 -12.46 5.61
C THR A 235 13.02 -12.34 4.86
N ALA A 236 12.69 -13.27 3.98
CA ALA A 236 11.46 -13.23 3.21
C ALA A 236 10.21 -13.33 4.10
N GLY A 237 10.26 -14.17 5.14
CA GLY A 237 9.21 -14.25 6.16
C GLY A 237 9.09 -12.98 7.00
N GLY A 238 10.22 -12.34 7.33
CA GLY A 238 10.25 -11.07 8.05
C GLY A 238 9.65 -9.91 7.25
N ILE A 239 9.96 -9.81 5.95
CA ILE A 239 9.33 -8.85 5.03
C ILE A 239 7.82 -9.09 4.97
N MET A 240 7.39 -10.35 4.78
CA MET A 240 5.97 -10.71 4.75
C MET A 240 5.26 -10.32 6.04
N GLU A 241 5.87 -10.56 7.21
CA GLU A 241 5.29 -10.18 8.48
C GLU A 241 5.13 -8.66 8.62
N GLY A 242 6.14 -7.89 8.21
CA GLY A 242 6.06 -6.42 8.19
C GLY A 242 4.94 -5.90 7.29
N LEU A 243 4.80 -6.46 6.09
CA LEU A 243 3.75 -6.13 5.14
C LEU A 243 2.35 -6.49 5.68
N VAL A 244 2.20 -7.64 6.34
CA VAL A 244 0.95 -8.02 7.00
C VAL A 244 0.63 -7.06 8.15
N LEU A 245 1.61 -6.66 8.97
CA LEU A 245 1.40 -5.69 10.05
C LEU A 245 0.96 -4.31 9.51
N SER A 246 1.52 -3.86 8.39
CA SER A 246 1.06 -2.63 7.72
C SER A 246 -0.39 -2.76 7.24
N GLY A 247 -0.73 -3.88 6.59
CA GLY A 247 -2.12 -4.21 6.20
C GLY A 247 -3.10 -4.20 7.37
N LEU A 248 -2.72 -4.86 8.49
CA LEU A 248 -3.51 -4.86 9.72
C LEU A 248 -3.65 -3.44 10.27
N GLY A 249 -2.58 -2.64 10.23
CA GLY A 249 -2.59 -1.22 10.60
C GLY A 249 -3.69 -0.46 9.86
N MET A 250 -3.75 -0.60 8.54
CA MET A 250 -4.80 0.01 7.72
C MET A 250 -6.20 -0.41 8.15
N LYS A 251 -6.42 -1.71 8.40
CA LYS A 251 -7.71 -2.21 8.89
C LYS A 251 -8.09 -1.61 10.24
N LEU A 252 -7.16 -1.65 11.19
CA LEU A 252 -7.39 -1.17 12.56
C LEU A 252 -7.69 0.34 12.58
N ALA A 253 -7.10 1.10 11.65
CA ALA A 253 -7.38 2.51 11.43
C ALA A 253 -8.63 2.78 10.58
N THR A 254 -9.16 1.78 9.88
CA THR A 254 -10.20 1.90 8.82
C THR A 254 -9.84 2.96 7.77
N SER A 255 -8.56 3.03 7.42
CA SER A 255 -7.98 4.01 6.50
C SER A 255 -6.60 3.55 6.05
N SER A 256 -6.15 3.97 4.87
CA SER A 256 -4.78 3.68 4.41
C SER A 256 -3.71 4.57 5.06
N ARG A 257 -4.09 5.54 5.90
CA ARG A 257 -3.18 6.47 6.59
C ARG A 257 -1.96 5.83 7.26
N PRO A 258 -2.06 4.66 7.93
CA PRO A 258 -0.87 4.03 8.52
C PRO A 258 0.22 3.67 7.53
N ALA A 259 -0.14 3.44 6.27
CA ALA A 259 0.73 2.88 5.23
C ALA A 259 1.04 3.84 4.09
N SER A 260 0.23 4.89 3.89
CA SER A 260 0.20 5.67 2.66
C SER A 260 0.10 7.17 2.93
N GLY A 261 1.04 7.92 2.36
CA GLY A 261 1.11 9.38 2.26
C GLY A 261 1.36 9.85 0.82
N ALA A 262 2.05 10.98 0.67
CA ALA A 262 2.40 11.61 -0.59
C ALA A 262 3.18 10.69 -1.54
N GLU A 263 4.05 9.83 -1.01
CA GLU A 263 4.85 8.88 -1.78
C GLU A 263 3.98 7.86 -2.54
N HIS A 264 2.92 7.36 -1.91
CA HIS A 264 1.95 6.48 -2.58
C HIS A 264 1.14 7.23 -3.62
N VAL A 265 0.74 8.47 -3.32
CA VAL A 265 -0.04 9.29 -4.24
C VAL A 265 0.79 9.65 -5.49
N LEU A 266 2.08 9.97 -5.31
CA LEU A 266 3.03 10.18 -6.40
C LEU A 266 3.23 8.92 -7.25
N SER A 267 3.41 7.77 -6.62
CA SER A 267 3.48 6.47 -7.29
C SER A 267 2.22 6.16 -8.13
N HIS A 268 1.04 6.47 -7.59
CA HIS A 268 -0.23 6.32 -8.32
C HIS A 268 -0.36 7.29 -9.50
N PHE A 269 0.17 8.51 -9.37
CA PHE A 269 0.19 9.47 -10.49
C PHE A 269 1.00 8.94 -11.66
N TRP A 270 2.23 8.48 -11.40
CA TRP A 270 3.08 7.88 -12.45
C TRP A 270 2.41 6.67 -13.09
N GLU A 271 1.74 5.84 -12.30
CA GLU A 271 0.97 4.70 -12.80
C GLU A 271 -0.16 5.13 -13.74
N CYS A 272 -1.02 6.06 -13.31
CA CYS A 272 -2.14 6.53 -14.12
C CYS A 272 -1.66 7.22 -15.40
N TYR A 273 -0.58 8.01 -15.33
CA TYR A 273 0.02 8.66 -16.48
C TYR A 273 0.52 7.66 -17.54
N LYS A 274 1.17 6.58 -17.09
CA LYS A 274 1.67 5.51 -17.98
C LYS A 274 0.52 4.69 -18.58
N LEU A 275 -0.49 4.35 -17.79
CA LEU A 275 -1.64 3.55 -18.23
C LEU A 275 -2.41 4.22 -19.37
N VAL A 276 -2.66 5.53 -19.29
CA VAL A 276 -3.28 6.32 -20.37
C VAL A 276 -2.51 6.20 -21.69
N ARG A 277 -1.19 6.01 -21.61
CA ARG A 277 -0.30 5.90 -22.78
C ARG A 277 -0.06 4.45 -23.22
N GLY A 278 -0.80 3.49 -22.66
CA GLY A 278 -0.61 2.06 -22.94
C GLY A 278 0.73 1.51 -22.45
N VAL A 279 1.43 2.24 -21.57
CA VAL A 279 2.68 1.78 -20.96
C VAL A 279 2.34 1.09 -19.67
N TRP A 280 2.76 -0.17 -19.54
CA TRP A 280 2.60 -0.92 -18.31
C TRP A 280 3.60 -0.41 -17.26
N PRO A 281 3.12 0.06 -16.10
CA PRO A 281 4.02 0.49 -15.03
C PRO A 281 4.84 -0.66 -14.44
N GLU A 282 5.75 -0.30 -13.55
CA GLU A 282 6.53 -1.18 -12.71
C GLU A 282 5.74 -1.57 -11.45
N TYR A 283 6.26 -2.55 -10.70
CA TYR A 283 5.67 -3.01 -9.44
C TYR A 283 5.43 -1.87 -8.45
N HIS A 284 4.32 -1.95 -7.72
CA HIS A 284 3.85 -0.91 -6.81
C HIS A 284 4.95 -0.47 -5.83
N GLY A 285 5.50 -1.41 -5.06
CA GLY A 285 6.51 -1.12 -4.05
C GLY A 285 7.82 -0.57 -4.61
N LYS A 286 8.16 -0.89 -5.87
CA LYS A 286 9.32 -0.33 -6.56
C LYS A 286 9.15 1.17 -6.79
N LYS A 287 7.99 1.58 -7.31
CA LYS A 287 7.63 3.00 -7.52
C LYS A 287 7.46 3.75 -6.21
N VAL A 288 6.79 3.14 -5.24
CA VAL A 288 6.62 3.71 -3.89
C VAL A 288 7.96 3.95 -3.22
N GLY A 289 8.92 3.03 -3.37
CA GLY A 289 10.28 3.20 -2.86
C GLY A 289 10.99 4.43 -3.43
N VAL A 290 10.97 4.60 -4.76
CA VAL A 290 11.54 5.78 -5.43
C VAL A 290 10.83 7.06 -4.98
N ALA A 291 9.49 7.06 -4.95
CA ALA A 291 8.72 8.20 -4.47
C ALA A 291 9.05 8.56 -3.01
N THR A 292 9.31 7.56 -2.16
CA THR A 292 9.71 7.76 -0.76
C THR A 292 11.05 8.50 -0.67
N VAL A 293 12.04 8.10 -1.47
CA VAL A 293 13.35 8.79 -1.53
C VAL A 293 13.19 10.26 -1.91
N LEU A 294 12.38 10.55 -2.93
CA LEU A 294 12.16 11.92 -3.42
C LEU A 294 11.45 12.79 -2.39
N ILE A 295 10.33 12.30 -1.83
CA ILE A 295 9.53 13.06 -0.87
C ILE A 295 10.29 13.25 0.45
N ASN A 296 11.06 12.25 0.90
CA ASN A 296 11.93 12.38 2.07
C ASN A 296 12.91 13.55 1.92
N ARG A 297 13.62 13.61 0.79
CA ARG A 297 14.56 14.69 0.47
C ARG A 297 13.88 16.05 0.42
N ILE A 298 12.75 16.13 -0.29
CA ILE A 298 11.97 17.36 -0.42
C ILE A 298 11.53 17.88 0.95
N TYR A 299 11.05 17.00 1.84
CA TYR A 299 10.61 17.40 3.16
C TYR A 299 11.77 17.89 4.02
N HIS A 300 12.92 17.22 4.01
CA HIS A 300 14.12 17.72 4.70
C HIS A 300 14.53 19.10 4.15
N ASN A 301 14.66 19.24 2.84
CA ASN A 301 15.02 20.50 2.17
C ASN A 301 14.06 21.66 2.51
N ILE A 302 12.75 21.41 2.53
CA ILE A 302 11.75 22.40 2.96
C ILE A 302 12.00 22.79 4.41
N THR A 303 12.14 21.81 5.32
CA THR A 303 12.28 22.12 6.75
C THR A 303 13.58 22.83 7.10
N ASP A 304 14.64 22.63 6.33
CA ASP A 304 15.93 23.29 6.54
C ASP A 304 15.95 24.71 5.98
N ARG A 305 15.27 24.96 4.86
CA ARG A 305 15.26 26.28 4.20
C ARG A 305 14.15 27.19 4.69
N ILE A 306 13.00 26.63 5.11
CA ILE A 306 11.79 27.38 5.49
C ILE A 306 11.58 27.29 7.00
N THR A 307 11.96 28.34 7.72
CA THR A 307 11.78 28.42 9.18
C THR A 307 10.37 28.81 9.58
N ASP A 308 9.74 29.67 8.79
CA ASP A 308 8.45 30.31 9.04
C ASP A 308 7.63 30.33 7.75
N VAL A 309 6.32 30.37 7.88
CA VAL A 309 5.38 30.39 6.74
C VAL A 309 4.35 31.50 6.88
N ASP A 310 3.87 32.00 5.74
CA ASP A 310 2.72 32.90 5.67
C ASP A 310 1.68 32.33 4.68
N PRO A 311 0.85 31.39 5.14
CA PRO A 311 -0.07 30.67 4.27
C PRO A 311 -1.16 31.60 3.71
N ILE A 312 -1.49 31.43 2.42
CA ILE A 312 -2.54 32.17 1.70
C ILE A 312 -3.73 31.25 1.36
N PRO A 313 -4.93 31.79 1.05
CA PRO A 313 -6.01 30.98 0.49
C PRO A 313 -5.53 30.20 -0.73
N ASP A 314 -6.01 28.96 -0.90
CA ASP A 314 -5.56 28.03 -1.93
C ASP A 314 -5.58 28.67 -3.33
N PRO A 315 -4.40 28.95 -3.94
CA PRO A 315 -4.31 29.65 -5.21
C PRO A 315 -4.38 28.70 -6.41
N THR A 316 -4.83 27.44 -6.22
CA THR A 316 -4.85 26.40 -7.25
C THR A 316 -5.46 26.89 -8.56
N ASP A 317 -4.68 26.83 -9.64
CA ASP A 317 -5.17 26.96 -11.01
C ASP A 317 -5.76 25.62 -11.47
N TRP A 318 -7.09 25.55 -11.53
CA TRP A 318 -7.77 24.32 -11.92
C TRP A 318 -7.64 23.98 -13.40
N ASP A 319 -7.32 24.94 -14.28
CA ASP A 319 -7.06 24.66 -15.69
C ASP A 319 -5.72 23.93 -15.85
N GLU A 320 -4.68 24.37 -15.12
CA GLU A 320 -3.38 23.66 -15.08
C GLU A 320 -3.52 22.26 -14.48
N VAL A 321 -4.24 22.14 -13.35
CA VAL A 321 -4.49 20.84 -12.73
C VAL A 321 -5.20 19.91 -13.70
N ARG A 322 -6.28 20.34 -14.37
CA ARG A 322 -6.98 19.50 -15.37
C ARG A 322 -6.08 19.10 -16.54
N ALA A 323 -5.22 20.00 -17.02
CA ALA A 323 -4.30 19.73 -18.12
C ALA A 323 -3.25 18.65 -17.80
N ALA A 324 -2.97 18.40 -16.51
CA ALA A 324 -2.04 17.36 -16.08
C ALA A 324 -2.62 15.93 -16.11
N PHE A 325 -3.95 15.79 -16.25
CA PHE A 325 -4.66 14.51 -16.28
C PHE A 325 -5.28 14.26 -17.66
N ALA A 326 -5.53 12.99 -17.97
CA ALA A 326 -6.20 12.62 -19.22
C ALA A 326 -7.70 12.98 -19.17
N PRO A 327 -8.36 13.26 -20.31
CA PRO A 327 -9.79 13.61 -20.33
C PRO A 327 -10.68 12.60 -19.60
N GLU A 328 -10.40 11.30 -19.71
CA GLU A 328 -11.15 10.24 -19.05
C GLU A 328 -10.98 10.18 -17.52
N GLN A 329 -10.01 10.91 -16.96
CA GLN A 329 -9.69 10.95 -15.52
C GLN A 329 -10.29 12.17 -14.81
N ILE A 330 -10.77 13.17 -15.56
CA ILE A 330 -11.17 14.47 -15.01
C ILE A 330 -12.36 14.36 -14.05
N ASP A 331 -13.33 13.49 -14.34
CA ASP A 331 -14.48 13.32 -13.46
C ASP A 331 -14.06 12.78 -12.09
N ASP A 332 -13.18 11.77 -12.05
CA ASP A 332 -12.68 11.21 -10.79
C ASP A 332 -11.77 12.18 -10.05
N LEU A 333 -10.92 12.91 -10.77
CA LEU A 333 -10.14 14.02 -10.22
C LEU A 333 -11.04 15.05 -9.52
N MET A 334 -12.09 15.52 -10.18
CA MET A 334 -12.98 16.54 -9.61
C MET A 334 -13.81 16.03 -8.43
N LYS A 335 -14.21 14.74 -8.42
CA LYS A 335 -14.85 14.10 -7.25
C LYS A 335 -13.99 14.19 -5.99
N PHE A 336 -12.68 14.04 -6.10
CA PHE A 336 -11.76 14.15 -4.95
C PHE A 336 -11.46 15.60 -4.53
N ASN A 337 -11.77 16.58 -5.38
CA ASN A 337 -11.41 17.98 -5.17
C ASN A 337 -12.60 18.92 -5.01
N THR A 338 -13.82 18.39 -4.93
CA THR A 338 -15.05 19.18 -4.78
C THR A 338 -15.88 18.65 -3.59
N PRO A 339 -15.82 19.28 -2.40
CA PRO A 339 -14.93 20.41 -2.05
C PRO A 339 -13.46 19.98 -1.87
N THR A 340 -12.54 20.92 -2.05
CA THR A 340 -11.09 20.66 -1.90
C THR A 340 -10.73 20.46 -0.43
N ILE A 341 -9.73 19.61 -0.16
CA ILE A 341 -9.29 19.32 1.21
C ILE A 341 -8.64 20.53 1.91
N THR A 342 -8.10 21.48 1.13
CA THR A 342 -7.48 22.71 1.62
C THR A 342 -8.48 23.65 2.29
N GLU A 343 -9.79 23.54 2.00
CA GLU A 343 -10.85 24.28 2.71
C GLU A 343 -11.00 23.86 4.18
N GLU A 344 -10.56 22.65 4.54
CA GLU A 344 -10.58 22.18 5.94
C GLU A 344 -9.37 22.70 6.74
N VAL A 345 -8.38 23.29 6.08
CA VAL A 345 -7.13 23.75 6.72
C VAL A 345 -7.24 25.20 7.15
N ASP A 346 -7.28 25.44 8.47
CA ASP A 346 -7.14 26.78 9.03
C ASP A 346 -5.71 27.30 8.82
N LEU A 347 -5.57 28.37 8.05
CA LEU A 347 -4.28 28.99 7.71
C LEU A 347 -3.54 29.55 8.94
N ALA A 348 -4.27 30.10 9.92
CA ALA A 348 -3.68 30.59 11.17
C ALA A 348 -3.18 29.42 12.02
N ARG A 349 -3.91 28.30 12.04
CA ARG A 349 -3.46 27.05 12.66
C ARG A 349 -2.23 26.50 11.95
N LEU A 350 -2.22 26.41 10.62
CA LEU A 350 -1.07 25.96 9.81
C LEU A 350 0.19 26.78 10.14
N LYS A 351 0.08 28.11 10.16
CA LYS A 351 1.18 29.00 10.56
C LYS A 351 1.67 28.72 11.98
N LYS A 352 0.75 28.57 12.93
CA LYS A 352 1.06 28.32 14.34
C LYS A 352 1.78 26.98 14.56
N VAL A 353 1.36 25.93 13.85
CA VAL A 353 1.88 24.56 14.04
C VAL A 353 3.05 24.22 13.11
N TRP A 354 3.48 25.13 12.23
CA TRP A 354 4.61 24.91 11.34
C TRP A 354 5.91 24.49 12.06
N PRO A 355 6.33 25.09 13.20
CA PRO A 355 7.50 24.62 13.93
C PRO A 355 7.38 23.16 14.40
N GLU A 356 6.16 22.73 14.76
CA GLU A 356 5.88 21.35 15.14
C GLU A 356 5.98 20.43 13.92
N ILE A 357 5.41 20.80 12.76
CA ILE A 357 5.54 20.03 11.52
C ILE A 357 7.02 19.81 11.16
N ARG A 358 7.85 20.86 11.25
CA ARG A 358 9.30 20.75 11.03
C ARG A 358 9.97 19.77 11.99
N ARG A 359 9.60 19.82 13.29
CA ARG A 359 10.09 18.87 14.29
C ARG A 359 9.69 17.43 13.95
N LEU A 360 8.42 17.22 13.61
CA LEU A 360 7.88 15.91 13.26
C LEU A 360 8.63 15.28 12.08
N ILE A 361 8.93 16.06 11.04
CA ILE A 361 9.72 15.62 9.88
C ILE A 361 11.11 15.14 10.34
N LYS A 362 11.82 15.96 11.12
CA LYS A 362 13.18 15.65 11.59
C LYS A 362 13.25 14.45 12.54
N GLU A 363 12.21 14.22 13.32
CA GLU A 363 12.14 13.11 14.27
C GLU A 363 11.67 11.80 13.63
N THR A 364 10.82 11.87 12.59
CA THR A 364 10.18 10.68 12.02
C THR A 364 10.92 10.16 10.81
N LEU A 365 11.45 11.03 9.96
CA LEU A 365 12.06 10.63 8.70
C LEU A 365 13.55 10.28 8.88
N PRO A 366 14.05 9.21 8.24
CA PRO A 366 15.46 8.94 8.19
C PRO A 366 16.22 10.05 7.44
N SER A 367 17.52 10.14 7.69
CA SER A 367 18.41 10.96 6.85
C SER A 367 18.38 10.44 5.41
N ASP A 368 18.58 11.33 4.43
CA ASP A 368 18.68 10.95 3.02
C ASP A 368 19.79 9.91 2.78
N GLU A 369 20.91 10.05 3.49
CA GLU A 369 22.03 9.12 3.40
C GLU A 369 21.65 7.72 3.92
N ASP A 370 21.04 7.64 5.10
CA ASP A 370 20.60 6.36 5.68
C ASP A 370 19.52 5.69 4.84
N LEU A 371 18.56 6.47 4.35
CA LEU A 371 17.50 5.97 3.49
C LEU A 371 18.07 5.36 2.21
N LEU A 372 18.95 6.08 1.51
CA LEU A 372 19.60 5.59 0.30
C LEU A 372 20.47 4.36 0.58
N ARG A 373 21.21 4.34 1.70
CA ARG A 373 22.02 3.19 2.11
C ARG A 373 21.15 1.95 2.30
N LEU A 374 20.02 2.07 3.00
CA LEU A 374 19.09 0.98 3.25
C LEU A 374 18.42 0.48 1.96
N MET A 375 17.93 1.40 1.13
CA MET A 375 17.30 1.06 -0.15
C MET A 375 18.27 0.33 -1.08
N ARG A 376 19.52 0.81 -1.19
CA ARG A 376 20.57 0.16 -2.00
C ARG A 376 20.96 -1.21 -1.45
N ALA A 377 21.10 -1.35 -0.14
CA ALA A 377 21.38 -2.65 0.49
C ALA A 377 20.29 -3.68 0.18
N ALA A 378 19.02 -3.24 0.17
CA ALA A 378 17.88 -4.07 -0.16
C ALA A 378 17.72 -4.37 -1.66
N GLY A 379 18.53 -3.77 -2.53
CA GLY A 379 18.37 -3.85 -3.98
C GLY A 379 17.11 -3.14 -4.49
N ALA A 380 16.56 -2.21 -3.70
CA ALA A 380 15.40 -1.42 -4.08
C ALA A 380 15.79 -0.26 -5.00
N ALA A 381 14.86 0.11 -5.88
CA ALA A 381 15.01 1.25 -6.78
C ALA A 381 15.09 2.56 -5.98
N THR A 382 15.98 3.47 -6.40
CA THR A 382 16.21 4.74 -5.70
C THR A 382 16.02 5.97 -6.58
N GLU A 383 16.09 5.81 -7.90
CA GLU A 383 16.03 6.92 -8.84
C GLU A 383 14.79 6.84 -9.76
N PRO A 384 14.26 7.97 -10.26
CA PRO A 384 13.13 7.99 -11.20
C PRO A 384 13.33 7.09 -12.43
N GLU A 385 14.55 6.99 -12.95
CA GLU A 385 14.89 6.19 -14.13
C GLU A 385 14.73 4.68 -13.88
N ASP A 386 14.93 4.21 -12.64
CA ASP A 386 14.75 2.80 -12.25
C ASP A 386 13.29 2.33 -12.43
N VAL A 387 12.37 3.30 -12.45
CA VAL A 387 10.94 3.12 -12.65
C VAL A 387 10.47 3.88 -13.89
N ALA A 388 11.33 4.05 -14.90
CA ALA A 388 11.02 4.66 -16.19
C ALA A 388 10.17 5.95 -16.09
N VAL A 389 10.51 6.82 -15.15
CA VAL A 389 9.93 8.16 -15.01
C VAL A 389 10.89 9.15 -15.69
N SER A 390 10.41 9.82 -16.74
CA SER A 390 11.18 10.87 -17.41
C SER A 390 11.20 12.16 -16.58
N PRO A 391 12.11 13.10 -16.85
CA PRO A 391 12.13 14.40 -16.17
C PRO A 391 10.78 15.14 -16.23
N GLU A 392 10.10 15.10 -17.37
CA GLU A 392 8.79 15.74 -17.57
C GLU A 392 7.70 15.06 -16.72
N LEU A 393 7.71 13.73 -16.65
CA LEU A 393 6.78 12.98 -15.79
C LEU A 393 7.09 13.18 -14.30
N LEU A 394 8.37 13.32 -13.94
CA LEU A 394 8.77 13.62 -12.58
C LEU A 394 8.22 14.97 -12.14
N GLU A 395 8.43 16.02 -12.95
CA GLU A 395 7.94 17.36 -12.68
C GLU A 395 6.41 17.40 -12.57
N ALA A 396 5.71 16.83 -13.55
CA ALA A 396 4.25 16.75 -13.52
C ALA A 396 3.76 15.95 -12.30
N GLY A 397 4.40 14.82 -11.98
CA GLY A 397 4.06 14.01 -10.81
C GLY A 397 4.23 14.77 -9.51
N LEU A 398 5.37 15.43 -9.31
CA LEU A 398 5.62 16.19 -8.08
C LEU A 398 4.62 17.33 -7.90
N ARG A 399 4.27 18.06 -8.97
CA ARG A 399 3.32 19.17 -8.91
C ARG A 399 1.87 18.74 -8.72
N TYR A 400 1.45 17.64 -9.37
CA TYR A 400 0.01 17.35 -9.52
C TYR A 400 -0.47 16.06 -8.82
N HIS A 401 0.41 15.20 -8.29
CA HIS A 401 -0.02 13.96 -7.63
C HIS A 401 -1.03 14.21 -6.51
N ALA A 402 -0.81 15.24 -5.69
CA ALA A 402 -1.62 15.52 -4.51
C ALA A 402 -3.11 15.74 -4.80
N TYR A 403 -3.47 16.09 -6.03
CA TYR A 403 -4.86 16.27 -6.46
C TYR A 403 -5.58 14.93 -6.72
N MET A 404 -4.88 13.79 -6.78
CA MET A 404 -5.53 12.49 -7.00
C MET A 404 -6.38 11.99 -5.82
N ARG A 405 -6.30 12.64 -4.65
CA ARG A 405 -6.95 12.21 -3.42
C ARG A 405 -7.43 13.40 -2.61
N ARG A 406 -8.58 13.26 -1.95
CA ARG A 406 -9.06 14.20 -0.94
C ARG A 406 -8.35 13.96 0.39
N ARG A 407 -7.10 14.43 0.53
CA ARG A 407 -6.27 14.14 1.70
C ARG A 407 -5.28 15.27 2.01
N VAL A 408 -5.11 15.59 3.30
CA VAL A 408 -4.01 16.47 3.74
C VAL A 408 -2.71 15.66 3.68
N VAL A 409 -1.90 16.00 2.68
CA VAL A 409 -0.49 15.63 2.51
C VAL A 409 0.29 16.94 2.38
N LEU A 410 1.53 17.03 2.86
CA LEU A 410 2.25 18.32 2.90
C LEU A 410 2.48 18.86 1.48
N THR A 411 2.67 17.99 0.48
CA THR A 411 2.73 18.38 -0.94
C THR A 411 1.47 19.09 -1.44
N ARG A 412 0.27 18.78 -0.91
CA ARG A 412 -0.98 19.46 -1.27
C ARG A 412 -1.03 20.91 -0.76
N LEU A 413 -0.26 21.21 0.28
CA LEU A 413 -0.21 22.53 0.92
C LEU A 413 0.86 23.44 0.34
N LEU A 414 1.75 22.95 -0.54
CA LEU A 414 2.83 23.78 -1.08
C LEU A 414 2.34 25.04 -1.82
N PRO A 415 1.26 25.01 -2.64
CA PRO A 415 0.71 26.23 -3.24
C PRO A 415 0.19 27.22 -2.20
N VAL A 416 -0.47 26.73 -1.14
CA VAL A 416 -0.95 27.52 0.00
C VAL A 416 0.23 28.18 0.74
N LEU A 417 1.38 27.52 0.76
CA LEU A 417 2.63 28.02 1.35
C LEU A 417 3.49 28.84 0.38
N GLN A 418 3.03 29.04 -0.87
CA GLN A 418 3.76 29.74 -1.93
C GLN A 418 5.12 29.09 -2.26
N LEU A 419 5.18 27.76 -2.19
CA LEU A 419 6.37 26.96 -2.46
C LEU A 419 6.19 26.15 -3.74
N ASP A 420 7.19 26.19 -4.64
CA ASP A 420 7.29 25.25 -5.74
C ASP A 420 8.08 24.02 -5.28
N ILE A 421 7.49 22.83 -5.41
CA ILE A 421 8.12 21.57 -5.00
C ILE A 421 9.45 21.31 -5.71
N MET A 422 9.62 21.83 -6.94
CA MET A 422 10.81 21.60 -7.75
C MET A 422 12.05 22.29 -7.16
N ASP A 423 11.88 23.37 -6.40
CA ASP A 423 12.99 24.10 -5.74
C ASP A 423 13.64 23.28 -4.61
N TYR A 424 12.97 22.22 -4.14
CA TYR A 424 13.39 21.40 -3.00
C TYR A 424 13.79 19.98 -3.40
N LEU A 425 13.84 19.68 -4.70
CA LEU A 425 14.24 18.35 -5.20
C LEU A 425 15.74 18.08 -5.05
N LYS A 426 16.58 19.13 -5.07
CA LYS A 426 18.04 19.06 -4.96
C LYS A 426 18.55 19.59 -3.63
#